data_AF-A0A9Q4FMS9-F1
#
_entry.id   AF-A0A9Q4FMS9-F1
#
_cell.length_a   1.000
_cell.length_b   1.000
_cell.length_c   1.000
_cell.angle_alpha   90.00
_cell.angle_beta   90.00
_cell.angle_gamma   90.00
#
_symmetry.space_group_name_H-M   'P 1'
#
loop_
_entity.id
_entity.type
_entity.pdbx_description
1 polymer ?
#
loop_
_entity_poly.entity_id
_entity_poly.type
_entity_poly.pdbx_seq_one_letter_code
_entity_poly.pdbx_strand_id
1 'polypeptide(L)'
;MYIISGFVILGIHALILFLAAKLFKLDLFTCGVASLANVGGVASAPILAAAYSEALIPIGVLMALMGYVIGTGGGLLVGKILSMI
;
A
#
# COMPACT_ATOMS: atom_id res chain seq x y z
N MET A 1 -22.26 5.98 -3.52
CA MET A 1 -21.74 4.59 -3.60
C MET A 1 -20.22 4.52 -3.60
N TYR A 2 -19.50 5.26 -4.45
CA TYR A 2 -18.02 5.20 -4.51
C TYR A 2 -17.30 5.47 -3.18
N ILE A 3 -17.77 6.44 -2.38
CA ILE A 3 -17.17 6.74 -1.06
C ILE A 3 -17.28 5.53 -0.12
N ILE A 4 -18.43 4.87 -0.09
CA ILE A 4 -18.66 3.68 0.75
C ILE A 4 -17.73 2.53 0.30
N SER A 5 -17.62 2.31 -1.01
CA SER A 5 -16.67 1.33 -1.57
C SER A 5 -15.22 1.63 -1.18
N GLY A 6 -14.84 2.91 -1.17
CA GLY A 6 -13.53 3.37 -0.69
C GLY A 6 -13.30 3.01 0.78
N PHE A 7 -14.28 3.22 1.66
CA PHE A 7 -14.13 2.80 3.06
C PHE A 7 -14.05 1.29 3.23
N VAL A 8 -14.81 0.53 2.43
CA VAL A 8 -14.75 -0.94 2.46
C VAL A 8 -13.37 -1.44 2.03
N ILE A 9 -12.81 -0.93 0.92
CA ILE A 9 -11.48 -1.37 0.45
C ILE A 9 -10.38 -0.99 1.44
N LEU A 10 -10.45 0.20 2.05
CA LEU A 10 -9.50 0.63 3.09
C LEU A 10 -9.62 -0.23 4.35
N GLY A 11 -10.84 -0.63 4.73
CA GLY A 11 -11.07 -1.57 5.83
C GLY A 11 -10.46 -2.95 5.57
N ILE A 12 -10.64 -3.49 4.36
CA ILE A 12 -10.04 -4.75 3.93
C ILE A 12 -8.51 -4.64 3.94
N HIS A 13 -7.96 -3.56 3.39
CA HIS A 13 -6.52 -3.28 3.40
C HIS A 13 -5.95 -3.25 4.82
N ALA A 14 -6.59 -2.51 5.73
CA ALA A 14 -6.16 -2.44 7.12
C ALA A 14 -6.19 -3.81 7.82
N LEU A 15 -7.24 -4.62 7.55
CA LEU A 15 -7.35 -5.96 8.12
C LEU A 15 -6.24 -6.88 7.61
N ILE A 16 -5.99 -6.90 6.30
CA ILE A 16 -4.93 -7.71 5.68
C ILE A 16 -3.57 -7.28 6.21
N LEU A 17 -3.30 -5.97 6.27
CA LEU A 17 -2.05 -5.43 6.78
C LEU A 17 -1.85 -5.80 8.26
N PHE A 18 -2.91 -5.75 9.08
CA PHE A 18 -2.84 -6.16 10.47
C PHE A 18 -2.50 -7.65 10.63
N LEU A 19 -3.12 -8.51 9.84
CA LEU A 19 -2.80 -9.95 9.83
C LEU A 19 -1.37 -10.20 9.39
N ALA A 20 -0.90 -9.52 8.33
CA ALA A 20 0.47 -9.59 7.87
C ALA A 20 1.46 -9.09 8.93
N ALA A 21 1.16 -7.96 9.59
CA ALA A 21 1.98 -7.41 10.67
C ALA A 21 2.15 -8.42 11.80
N LYS A 22 1.07 -9.10 12.20
CA LYS A 22 1.10 -10.13 13.25
C LYS A 22 1.88 -11.37 12.81
N LEU A 23 1.72 -11.81 11.56
CA LEU A 23 2.39 -12.99 11.02
C LEU A 23 3.91 -12.79 10.89
N PHE A 24 4.32 -11.66 10.33
CA PHE A 24 5.72 -11.33 10.07
C PHE A 24 6.39 -10.58 11.23
N LYS A 25 5.65 -10.29 12.30
CA LYS A 25 6.11 -9.53 13.48
C LYS A 25 6.72 -8.18 13.08
N LEU A 26 6.01 -7.46 12.21
CA LEU A 26 6.44 -6.14 11.75
C LEU A 26 6.23 -5.09 12.84
N ASP A 27 7.15 -4.14 12.91
CA ASP A 27 7.02 -2.95 13.73
C ASP A 27 6.06 -1.94 13.08
N LEU A 28 5.59 -0.97 13.89
CA LEU A 28 4.61 0.01 13.45
C LEU A 28 5.15 0.95 12.35
N PHE A 29 6.46 1.20 12.33
CA PHE A 29 7.09 2.02 11.30
C PHE A 29 7.05 1.31 9.95
N THR A 30 7.51 0.06 9.90
CA THR A 30 7.49 -0.75 8.67
C THR A 30 6.06 -0.92 8.15
N CYS A 31 5.08 -1.15 9.04
CA CYS A 31 3.67 -1.19 8.66
C CYS A 31 3.16 0.15 8.10
N GLY A 32 3.55 1.27 8.72
CA GLY A 32 3.17 2.61 8.27
C GLY A 32 3.70 2.91 6.86
N VAL A 33 5.00 2.67 6.63
CA VAL A 33 5.63 2.88 5.32
C VAL A 33 5.03 1.94 4.27
N ALA A 34 4.76 0.68 4.61
CA ALA A 34 4.12 -0.28 3.72
C ALA A 34 2.68 0.10 3.36
N SER A 35 1.90 0.62 4.31
CA SER A 35 0.54 1.10 4.03
C SER A 35 0.57 2.30 3.09
N LEU A 36 1.42 3.30 3.37
CA LEU A 36 1.57 4.47 2.52
C LEU A 36 2.11 4.10 1.14
N ALA A 37 2.98 3.10 1.02
CA ALA A 37 3.49 2.65 -0.27
C ALA A 37 2.38 2.11 -1.19
N ASN A 38 1.33 1.50 -0.62
CA ASN A 38 0.23 0.92 -1.38
C ASN A 38 -0.94 1.89 -1.59
N VAL A 39 -1.30 2.69 -0.57
CA VAL A 39 -2.48 3.56 -0.59
C VAL A 39 -2.12 5.03 -0.84
N GLY A 40 -1.01 5.49 -0.26
CA GLY A 40 -0.58 6.89 -0.33
C GLY A 40 0.43 7.19 -1.46
N GLY A 41 0.97 6.16 -2.11
CA GLY A 41 1.84 6.24 -3.27
C GLY A 41 3.25 6.80 -3.02
N VAL A 42 3.92 7.13 -4.13
CA VAL A 42 5.35 7.52 -4.19
C VAL A 42 5.69 8.84 -3.49
N ALA A 43 4.70 9.68 -3.22
CA ALA A 43 4.92 10.93 -2.50
C ALA A 43 4.95 10.72 -0.98
N SER A 44 4.04 9.92 -0.42
CA SER A 44 3.83 9.86 1.03
C SER A 44 4.69 8.82 1.76
N ALA A 45 4.99 7.67 1.15
CA ALA A 45 5.82 6.65 1.77
C ALA A 45 7.26 7.11 2.07
N PRO A 46 7.97 7.81 1.15
CA PRO A 46 9.31 8.32 1.43
C PRO A 46 9.32 9.40 2.50
N ILE A 47 8.25 10.20 2.61
CA ILE A 47 8.13 11.24 3.64
C ILE A 47 8.04 10.60 5.03
N LEU A 48 7.22 9.55 5.21
CA LEU A 48 7.18 8.84 6.48
C LEU A 48 8.51 8.13 6.78
N ALA A 49 9.18 7.57 5.77
CA ALA A 49 10.50 6.99 5.92
C ALA A 49 11.55 8.04 6.37
N ALA A 50 11.53 9.23 5.75
CA ALA A 50 12.40 10.36 6.08
C ALA A 50 12.21 10.85 7.52
N ALA A 51 10.98 10.79 8.04
CA ALA A 51 10.68 11.18 9.42
C ALA A 51 11.38 10.30 10.47
N TYR A 52 11.84 9.10 10.07
CA TYR A 52 12.62 8.19 10.92
C TYR A 52 14.11 8.26 10.63
N SER A 53 14.50 8.15 9.36
CA SER A 53 15.90 8.28 8.94
C SER A 53 16.02 8.54 7.45
N GLU A 54 16.91 9.46 7.06
CA GLU A 54 17.20 9.74 5.65
C GLU A 54 17.69 8.50 4.89
N ALA A 55 18.35 7.55 5.56
CA ALA A 55 18.80 6.30 4.96
C ALA A 55 17.64 5.39 4.50
N LEU A 56 16.42 5.60 5.02
CA LEU A 56 15.23 4.81 4.70
C LEU A 56 14.42 5.38 3.54
N ILE A 57 14.72 6.61 3.10
CA ILE A 57 14.03 7.28 1.99
C ILE A 57 14.04 6.43 0.71
N PRO A 58 15.19 5.89 0.25
CA PRO A 58 15.22 5.08 -0.97
C PRO A 58 14.38 3.81 -0.87
N ILE A 59 14.29 3.23 0.34
CA ILE A 59 13.47 2.03 0.61
C ILE A 59 11.99 2.38 0.49
N GLY A 60 11.57 3.51 1.07
CA GLY A 60 10.20 4.02 0.93
C GLY A 60 9.81 4.30 -0.53
N VAL A 61 10.73 4.89 -1.31
CA VAL A 61 10.53 5.12 -2.76
C VAL A 61 10.36 3.80 -3.51
N LEU A 62 11.27 2.84 -3.29
CA LEU A 62 11.24 1.55 -3.96
C LEU A 62 9.96 0.77 -3.63
N MET A 63 9.56 0.74 -2.36
CA MET A 63 8.32 0.09 -1.93
C MET A 63 7.09 0.71 -2.61
N ALA A 64 7.02 2.03 -2.69
CA ALA A 64 5.90 2.71 -3.34
C ALA A 64 5.85 2.46 -4.85
N LEU A 65 7.01 2.45 -5.53
CA LEU A 65 7.08 2.09 -6.94
C LEU A 65 6.63 0.64 -7.19
N MET A 66 7.05 -0.28 -6.33
CA MET A 66 6.63 -1.68 -6.41
C MET A 66 5.11 -1.83 -6.23
N GLY A 67 4.55 -1.15 -5.22
CA GLY A 67 3.10 -1.10 -4.99
C GLY A 67 2.36 -0.54 -6.20
N TYR A 68 2.91 0.48 -6.86
CA TYR A 68 2.30 1.08 -8.05
C TYR A 68 2.30 0.13 -9.25
N VAL A 69 3.42 -0.55 -9.51
CA VAL A 69 3.53 -1.52 -10.62
C VAL A 69 2.56 -2.68 -10.41
N ILE A 70 2.57 -3.28 -9.22
CA ILE A 70 1.72 -4.43 -8.90
C ILE A 70 0.24 -4.01 -8.86
N GLY A 71 -0.08 -2.90 -8.19
CA GLY A 71 -1.44 -2.40 -8.05
C GLY A 71 -2.06 -2.01 -9.40
N THR A 72 -1.30 -1.30 -10.24
CA THR A 72 -1.77 -0.91 -11.58
C THR A 72 -1.95 -2.15 -12.46
N GLY A 73 -0.97 -3.05 -12.49
CA GLY A 73 -1.07 -4.30 -13.26
C GLY A 73 -2.26 -5.15 -12.83
N GLY A 74 -2.44 -5.36 -11.52
CA GLY A 74 -3.57 -6.10 -10.96
C GLY A 74 -4.92 -5.43 -11.24
N GLY A 75 -4.99 -4.11 -11.10
CA GLY A 75 -6.22 -3.35 -11.38
C GLY A 75 -6.65 -3.46 -12.84
N LEU A 76 -5.71 -3.38 -13.78
CA LEU A 76 -5.99 -3.57 -15.21
C LEU A 76 -6.46 -5.00 -15.52
N LEU A 77 -5.85 -6.01 -14.90
CA LEU A 77 -6.28 -7.40 -15.05
C LEU A 77 -7.71 -7.60 -14.55
N VAL A 78 -8.03 -7.10 -13.35
CA VAL A 78 -9.39 -7.17 -12.80
C VAL A 78 -10.38 -6.44 -13.71
N GLY A 79 -10.04 -5.24 -14.18
CA GLY A 79 -10.88 -4.49 -15.11
C GLY A 79 -11.16 -5.26 -16.41
N LYS A 80 -10.15 -5.98 -16.93
CA LYS A 80 -10.31 -6.82 -18.11
C LYS A 80 -11.21 -8.02 -17.85
N ILE A 81 -11.07 -8.68 -16.69
CA ILE A 81 -11.94 -9.79 -16.29
C ILE A 81 -13.40 -9.34 -16.19
N LEU A 82 -13.66 -8.21 -15.53
CA LEU A 82 -15.02 -7.67 -15.40
C LEU A 82 -15.64 -7.27 -16.74
N SER A 83 -14.83 -6.82 -17.70
CA SER A 83 -15.31 -6.47 -19.05
C SER A 83 -15.72 -7.68 -19.90
N MET A 84 -15.23 -8.88 -19.55
CA MET A 84 -15.56 -10.14 -20.23
C MET A 84 -16.82 -10.82 -19.66
N ILE A 85 -17.36 -10.31 -18.56
CA ILE A 85 -18.59 -10.80 -17.90
C ILE A 85 -19.76 -9.91 -18.33
#